data_AF-A0A843F8G0-F1
#
_entry.id   AF-A0A843F8G0-F1
#
_cell.length_a   1.000
_cell.length_b   1.000
_cell.length_c   1.000
_cell.angle_alpha   90.00
_cell.angle_beta   90.00
_cell.angle_gamma   90.00
#
_symmetry.space_group_name_H-M   'P 1'
#
loop_
_entity.id
_entity.type
_entity.pdbx_description
1 polymer ?
#
loop_
_entity_poly.entity_id
_entity_poly.type
_entity_poly.pdbx_seq_one_letter_code
_entity_poly.pdbx_strand_id
1 'polypeptide(L)'
;MANIILGCDRNNSNDHKVQNTVANILEKAGHKVTKLKVDSNAFASASYSKKNKGKIGVYLMAASVYSVADFAYGSTQMKYAYFGIRGDASPSIKTENDFNSKKIKPDNDCTSICNKLAHMTYPDMNQKTKNRCQCVFGKTGEEIGNAIVQAMGGETSNSSSKSDSASSIKEAIKDVIYHWDGEAELFIRDDTVHIRKIPSPSTARLSLIEGQNIDLDSVSVTDYNPSTINHLTCTFDDYVLTIQDDHLIKRFGKISSKVKVGKNIKTLKQAKSFLQREWNKLKRDNGHSLELQTYGHSKWKVGEWCRVYLPSFGINDYMYINKVSQNEDSPGEWNCNLELVDWPPGFGEPAKTENDSKKSSDSK
;
A
#
# COMPACT_ATOMS: atom_id res chain seq x y z
N MET A 1 0.45 -18.92 -8.93
CA MET A 1 1.65 -19.79 -9.06
C MET A 1 2.07 -19.87 -10.53
N ALA A 2 3.31 -19.52 -10.89
CA ALA A 2 3.80 -19.51 -12.27
C ALA A 2 4.89 -20.57 -12.52
N ASN A 3 4.94 -21.10 -13.74
CA ASN A 3 6.05 -21.93 -14.23
C ASN A 3 7.06 -21.03 -14.94
N ILE A 4 8.25 -20.91 -14.37
CA ILE A 4 9.33 -20.03 -14.83
C ILE A 4 10.42 -20.84 -15.53
N ILE A 5 10.86 -20.36 -16.69
CA ILE A 5 12.07 -20.80 -17.35
C ILE A 5 13.15 -19.73 -17.14
N LEU A 6 14.19 -20.06 -16.37
CA LEU A 6 15.23 -19.11 -15.96
C LEU A 6 16.53 -19.35 -16.76
N GLY A 7 16.87 -18.42 -17.63
CA GLY A 7 18.16 -18.36 -18.33
C GLY A 7 19.09 -17.30 -17.74
N CYS A 8 20.39 -17.48 -17.96
CA CYS A 8 21.41 -16.49 -17.63
C CYS A 8 22.45 -16.51 -18.74
N ASP A 9 22.78 -15.33 -19.27
CA ASP A 9 23.84 -15.17 -20.26
C ASP A 9 25.21 -15.43 -19.63
N ARG A 10 26.17 -15.80 -20.47
CA ARG A 10 27.55 -16.01 -20.05
C ARG A 10 28.30 -14.68 -20.07
N ASN A 11 28.31 -13.97 -18.94
CA ASN A 11 28.93 -12.66 -18.81
C ASN A 11 30.25 -12.73 -18.02
N ASN A 12 30.25 -13.38 -16.85
CA ASN A 12 31.40 -13.40 -15.95
C ASN A 12 31.38 -14.62 -15.00
N SER A 13 32.38 -14.75 -14.11
CA SER A 13 32.46 -15.87 -13.16
C SER A 13 31.28 -15.95 -12.16
N ASN A 14 30.46 -14.90 -12.04
CA ASN A 14 29.34 -14.86 -11.10
C ASN A 14 28.01 -15.35 -11.69
N ASP A 15 27.95 -15.70 -12.98
CA ASP A 15 26.70 -16.04 -13.68
C ASP A 15 25.89 -17.14 -12.98
N HIS A 16 26.56 -18.23 -12.57
CA HIS A 16 25.92 -19.34 -11.85
C HIS A 16 25.42 -18.93 -10.46
N LYS A 17 26.19 -18.11 -9.75
CA LYS A 17 25.81 -17.61 -8.42
C LYS A 17 24.55 -16.76 -8.53
N VAL A 18 24.54 -15.80 -9.46
CA VAL A 18 23.42 -14.91 -9.72
C VAL A 18 22.18 -15.69 -10.15
N GLN A 19 22.31 -16.64 -11.08
CA GLN A 19 21.20 -17.49 -11.52
C GLN A 19 20.61 -18.32 -10.35
N ASN A 20 21.46 -18.89 -9.51
CA ASN A 20 21.02 -19.69 -8.35
C ASN A 20 20.30 -18.81 -7.31
N THR A 21 20.83 -17.63 -7.01
CA THR A 21 20.18 -16.69 -6.08
C THR A 21 18.80 -16.28 -6.59
N VAL A 22 18.69 -15.89 -7.86
CA VAL A 22 17.39 -15.51 -8.46
C VAL A 22 16.42 -16.68 -8.46
N ALA A 23 16.87 -17.90 -8.78
CA ALA A 23 16.03 -19.09 -8.72
C ALA A 23 15.45 -19.31 -7.31
N ASN A 24 16.30 -19.25 -6.28
CA ASN A 24 15.88 -19.44 -4.89
C ASN A 24 14.86 -18.40 -4.44
N ILE A 25 15.01 -17.14 -4.87
CA ILE A 25 14.06 -16.06 -4.54
C ILE A 25 12.70 -16.30 -5.21
N LEU A 26 12.70 -16.67 -6.49
CA LEU A 26 11.48 -16.99 -7.23
C LEU A 26 10.77 -18.23 -6.67
N GLU A 27 11.52 -19.26 -6.25
CA GLU A 27 10.97 -20.45 -5.58
C GLU A 27 10.35 -20.10 -4.22
N LYS A 28 11.00 -19.25 -3.42
CA LYS A 28 10.45 -18.72 -2.17
C LYS A 28 9.18 -17.89 -2.37
N ALA A 29 9.07 -17.18 -3.49
CA ALA A 29 7.86 -16.48 -3.91
C ALA A 29 6.73 -17.43 -4.42
N GLY A 30 6.90 -18.74 -4.28
CA GLY A 30 5.90 -19.73 -4.65
C GLY A 30 5.82 -19.99 -6.16
N HIS A 31 6.92 -19.82 -6.89
CA HIS A 31 7.01 -20.17 -8.32
C HIS A 31 7.78 -21.47 -8.53
N LYS A 32 7.46 -22.18 -9.62
CA LYS A 32 8.22 -23.36 -10.04
C LYS A 32 9.27 -22.94 -11.05
N VAL A 33 10.55 -23.07 -10.72
CA VAL A 33 11.65 -22.61 -11.58
C VAL A 33 12.32 -23.80 -12.28
N THR A 34 12.49 -23.69 -13.60
CA THR A 34 13.34 -24.57 -14.40
C THR A 34 14.55 -23.78 -14.87
N LYS A 35 15.72 -24.06 -14.29
CA LYS A 35 16.97 -23.42 -14.69
C LYS A 35 17.47 -23.99 -16.02
N LEU A 36 17.80 -23.10 -16.94
CA LEU A 36 18.55 -23.44 -18.14
C LEU A 36 20.04 -23.44 -17.84
N LYS A 37 20.84 -24.10 -18.68
CA LYS A 37 22.29 -23.96 -18.65
C LYS A 37 22.66 -22.48 -18.87
N VAL A 38 23.65 -21.98 -18.13
CA VAL A 38 24.28 -20.68 -18.39
C VAL A 38 25.00 -20.76 -19.73
N ASP A 39 24.45 -20.10 -20.74
CA ASP A 39 24.91 -20.18 -22.13
C ASP A 39 24.28 -19.04 -22.96
N SER A 40 24.98 -18.55 -23.97
CA SER A 40 24.58 -17.35 -24.73
C SER A 40 23.27 -17.49 -25.50
N ASN A 41 22.87 -18.73 -25.84
CA ASN A 41 21.68 -19.01 -26.65
C ASN A 41 20.62 -19.88 -25.96
N ALA A 42 20.85 -20.25 -24.69
CA ALA A 42 19.96 -21.18 -24.00
C ALA A 42 18.54 -20.61 -23.84
N PHE A 43 18.44 -19.32 -23.46
CA PHE A 43 17.15 -18.67 -23.27
C PHE A 43 16.39 -18.46 -24.58
N ALA A 44 17.07 -17.97 -25.64
CA ALA A 44 16.48 -17.82 -26.96
C ALA A 44 15.91 -19.15 -27.47
N SER A 45 16.71 -20.22 -27.41
CA SER A 45 16.29 -21.58 -27.80
C SER A 45 15.07 -22.06 -27.02
N ALA A 46 15.04 -21.81 -25.70
CA ALA A 46 13.91 -22.15 -24.85
C ALA A 46 12.66 -21.31 -25.18
N SER A 47 12.82 -20.05 -25.55
CA SER A 47 11.74 -19.12 -25.86
C SER A 47 10.96 -19.51 -27.12
N TYR A 48 11.63 -20.08 -28.14
CA TYR A 48 10.99 -20.57 -29.36
C TYR A 48 10.38 -21.98 -29.22
N SER A 49 10.69 -22.69 -28.14
CA SER A 49 10.23 -24.07 -27.96
C SER A 49 8.74 -24.14 -27.63
N LYS A 50 7.98 -24.92 -28.42
CA LYS A 50 6.55 -25.20 -28.16
C LYS A 50 6.31 -25.81 -26.77
N LYS A 51 7.31 -26.50 -26.19
CA LYS A 51 7.24 -27.07 -24.83
C LYS A 51 7.14 -26.02 -23.72
N ASN A 52 7.49 -24.77 -24.02
CA ASN A 52 7.46 -23.66 -23.07
C ASN A 52 6.31 -22.68 -23.34
N LYS A 53 5.36 -23.05 -24.22
CA LYS A 53 4.16 -22.24 -24.47
C LYS A 53 3.39 -21.99 -23.16
N GLY A 54 3.01 -20.75 -22.91
CA GLY A 54 2.29 -20.35 -21.70
C GLY A 54 3.14 -20.19 -20.42
N LYS A 55 4.44 -20.51 -20.47
CA LYS A 55 5.37 -20.28 -19.35
C LYS A 55 5.91 -18.84 -19.35
N ILE A 56 6.42 -18.41 -18.20
CA ILE A 56 7.10 -17.11 -18.05
C ILE A 56 8.59 -17.33 -18.24
N GLY A 57 9.23 -16.51 -19.07
CA GLY A 57 10.68 -16.45 -19.19
C GLY A 57 11.28 -15.47 -18.18
N VAL A 58 12.42 -15.82 -17.59
CA VAL A 58 13.29 -14.88 -16.90
C VAL A 58 14.67 -15.01 -17.50
N TYR A 59 15.26 -13.91 -17.96
CA TYR A 59 16.60 -13.90 -18.54
C TYR A 59 17.50 -12.88 -17.86
N LEU A 60 18.66 -13.33 -17.36
CA LEU A 60 19.65 -12.49 -16.69
C LEU A 60 20.77 -12.17 -17.67
N MET A 61 21.01 -10.89 -17.94
CA MET A 61 21.93 -10.44 -19.00
C MET A 61 22.60 -9.11 -18.64
N ALA A 62 23.79 -8.83 -19.19
CA ALA A 62 24.52 -7.59 -18.96
C ALA A 62 23.72 -6.34 -19.36
N ALA A 63 23.62 -6.06 -20.66
CA ALA A 63 22.69 -5.11 -21.27
C ALA A 63 22.70 -5.36 -22.78
N SER A 64 21.52 -5.60 -23.38
CA SER A 64 21.38 -5.76 -24.82
C SER A 64 19.93 -5.47 -25.23
N VAL A 65 19.77 -4.93 -26.43
CA VAL A 65 18.44 -4.65 -27.01
C VAL A 65 17.92 -5.86 -27.79
N TYR A 66 18.83 -6.68 -28.33
CA TYR A 66 18.47 -7.76 -29.23
C TYR A 66 17.56 -8.81 -28.56
N SER A 67 17.93 -9.33 -27.39
CA SER A 67 17.10 -10.32 -26.68
C SER A 67 15.71 -9.80 -26.33
N VAL A 68 15.62 -8.51 -25.97
CA VAL A 68 14.35 -7.85 -25.64
C VAL A 68 13.49 -7.67 -26.89
N ALA A 69 14.09 -7.18 -27.98
CA ALA A 69 13.41 -6.95 -29.25
C ALA A 69 12.94 -8.26 -29.90
N ASP A 70 13.79 -9.29 -29.90
CA ASP A 70 13.45 -10.62 -30.40
C ASP A 70 12.33 -11.25 -29.58
N PHE A 71 12.32 -11.11 -28.25
CA PHE A 71 11.19 -11.61 -27.47
C PHE A 71 9.91 -10.81 -27.74
N ALA A 72 10.00 -9.48 -27.77
CA ALA A 72 8.84 -8.61 -27.94
C ALA A 72 8.17 -8.77 -29.30
N TYR A 73 8.96 -8.93 -30.37
CA TYR A 73 8.51 -8.85 -31.76
C TYR A 73 8.79 -10.11 -32.60
N GLY A 74 9.59 -11.04 -32.11
CA GLY A 74 9.87 -12.33 -32.73
C GLY A 74 8.83 -13.39 -32.40
N SER A 75 9.05 -14.62 -32.91
CA SER A 75 8.09 -15.72 -32.85
C SER A 75 8.22 -16.58 -31.57
N THR A 76 8.40 -15.94 -30.42
CA THR A 76 8.55 -16.65 -29.14
C THR A 76 7.23 -17.26 -28.67
N GLN A 77 7.31 -18.43 -28.01
CA GLN A 77 6.18 -19.23 -27.56
C GLN A 77 5.78 -18.93 -26.11
N MET A 78 6.70 -18.39 -25.30
CA MET A 78 6.43 -18.02 -23.91
C MET A 78 5.41 -16.86 -23.85
N LYS A 79 4.59 -16.85 -22.79
CA LYS A 79 3.52 -15.83 -22.67
C LYS A 79 4.06 -14.44 -22.32
N TYR A 80 5.13 -14.38 -21.54
CA TYR A 80 5.73 -13.15 -21.04
C TYR A 80 7.19 -13.40 -20.65
N ALA A 81 8.03 -12.35 -20.65
CA ALA A 81 9.40 -12.45 -20.13
C ALA A 81 9.81 -11.26 -19.26
N TYR A 82 10.62 -11.55 -18.24
CA TYR A 82 11.35 -10.55 -17.45
C TYR A 82 12.84 -10.61 -17.78
N PHE A 83 13.43 -9.46 -18.09
CA PHE A 83 14.85 -9.31 -18.38
C PHE A 83 15.54 -8.63 -17.19
N GLY A 84 16.36 -9.38 -16.46
CA GLY A 84 17.19 -8.87 -15.37
C GLY A 84 18.49 -8.29 -15.92
N ILE A 85 18.57 -6.97 -16.00
CA ILE A 85 19.74 -6.22 -16.45
C ILE A 85 20.76 -6.15 -15.30
N ARG A 86 21.92 -6.78 -15.53
CA ARG A 86 22.97 -7.00 -14.55
C ARG A 86 23.96 -5.84 -14.52
N GLY A 87 23.83 -4.98 -13.51
CA GLY A 87 24.76 -3.87 -13.29
C GLY A 87 26.21 -4.28 -13.01
N ASP A 88 26.42 -5.50 -12.49
CA ASP A 88 27.76 -6.06 -12.26
C ASP A 88 28.45 -6.55 -13.54
N ALA A 89 27.67 -6.86 -14.57
CA ALA A 89 28.15 -7.41 -15.84
C ALA A 89 28.07 -6.40 -16.99
N SER A 90 27.21 -5.38 -16.88
CA SER A 90 26.98 -4.41 -17.93
C SER A 90 28.13 -3.41 -18.09
N PRO A 91 28.70 -3.24 -19.30
CA PRO A 91 29.68 -2.20 -19.54
C PRO A 91 29.06 -0.79 -19.55
N SER A 92 27.76 -0.66 -19.89
CA SER A 92 27.08 0.61 -20.14
C SER A 92 26.07 1.02 -19.07
N ILE A 93 25.45 0.05 -18.39
CA ILE A 93 24.37 0.24 -17.42
C ILE A 93 24.80 -0.27 -16.06
N LYS A 94 25.50 0.56 -15.30
CA LYS A 94 26.13 0.15 -14.02
C LYS A 94 25.30 0.54 -12.80
N THR A 95 24.33 1.42 -12.97
CA THR A 95 23.52 2.00 -11.89
C THR A 95 22.04 2.09 -12.27
N GLU A 96 21.19 2.23 -11.26
CA GLU A 96 19.76 2.50 -11.43
C GLU A 96 19.52 3.78 -12.26
N ASN A 97 20.33 4.82 -12.04
CA ASN A 97 20.26 6.04 -12.83
C ASN A 97 20.61 5.78 -14.31
N ASP A 98 21.61 4.94 -14.58
CA ASP A 98 21.95 4.55 -15.95
C ASP A 98 20.80 3.82 -16.63
N PHE A 99 20.18 2.87 -15.92
CA PHE A 99 19.04 2.09 -16.42
C PHE A 99 17.86 3.00 -16.81
N ASN A 100 17.61 4.03 -15.99
CA ASN A 100 16.49 4.94 -16.17
C ASN A 100 16.74 6.05 -17.21
N SER A 101 17.98 6.45 -17.44
CA SER A 101 18.29 7.65 -18.24
C SER A 101 19.11 7.40 -19.51
N LYS A 102 19.88 6.31 -19.58
CA LYS A 102 20.73 6.05 -20.75
C LYS A 102 19.95 5.39 -21.87
N LYS A 103 20.10 5.95 -23.07
CA LYS A 103 19.61 5.35 -24.31
C LYS A 103 20.48 4.16 -24.70
N ILE A 104 19.86 3.00 -24.91
CA ILE A 104 20.60 1.79 -25.27
C ILE A 104 20.88 1.79 -26.77
N LYS A 105 22.15 1.57 -27.13
CA LYS A 105 22.56 1.39 -28.52
C LYS A 105 22.21 -0.02 -28.99
N PRO A 106 21.90 -0.21 -30.28
CA PRO A 106 21.73 -1.55 -30.83
C PRO A 106 23.03 -2.34 -30.66
N ASP A 107 22.89 -3.63 -30.39
CA ASP A 107 24.03 -4.56 -30.33
C ASP A 107 24.69 -4.68 -31.71
N ASN A 108 25.98 -5.03 -31.77
CA ASN A 108 26.69 -5.10 -33.06
C ASN A 108 26.14 -6.20 -33.99
N ASP A 109 25.51 -7.22 -33.41
CA ASP A 109 24.83 -8.35 -34.04
C ASP A 109 23.31 -8.16 -34.17
N CYS A 110 22.82 -6.95 -33.87
CA CYS A 110 21.41 -6.59 -33.94
C CYS A 110 20.88 -6.60 -35.39
N THR A 111 19.75 -7.30 -35.62
CA THR A 111 19.00 -7.24 -36.88
C THR A 111 18.07 -6.02 -36.94
N SER A 112 17.35 -5.83 -38.05
CA SER A 112 16.40 -4.71 -38.21
C SER A 112 15.32 -4.63 -37.12
N ILE A 113 15.10 -5.70 -36.37
CA ILE A 113 14.10 -5.75 -35.31
C ILE A 113 14.45 -4.86 -34.11
N CYS A 114 15.72 -4.73 -33.73
CA CYS A 114 16.07 -3.90 -32.58
C CYS A 114 16.05 -2.40 -32.86
N ASN A 115 15.97 -1.96 -34.12
CA ASN A 115 15.65 -0.56 -34.45
C ASN A 115 14.31 -0.10 -33.86
N LYS A 116 13.40 -1.04 -33.53
CA LYS A 116 12.14 -0.73 -32.86
C LYS A 116 12.31 -0.26 -31.41
N LEU A 117 13.40 -0.64 -30.74
CA LEU A 117 13.69 -0.34 -29.33
C LEU A 117 15.02 0.41 -29.13
N ALA A 118 15.87 0.46 -30.15
CA ALA A 118 17.13 1.18 -30.11
C ALA A 118 16.90 2.65 -29.76
N HIS A 119 17.87 3.25 -29.08
CA HIS A 119 17.85 4.63 -28.62
C HIS A 119 16.75 5.00 -27.63
N MET A 120 16.04 4.02 -27.08
CA MET A 120 15.12 4.18 -25.96
C MET A 120 15.84 3.94 -24.63
N THR A 121 15.29 4.51 -23.55
CA THR A 121 15.64 4.10 -22.19
C THR A 121 14.92 2.79 -21.85
N TYR A 122 15.37 2.04 -20.83
CA TYR A 122 14.63 0.84 -20.42
C TYR A 122 13.20 1.13 -19.93
N PRO A 123 12.91 2.24 -19.20
CA PRO A 123 11.53 2.64 -18.91
C PRO A 123 10.66 2.82 -20.15
N ASP A 124 11.17 3.51 -21.18
CA ASP A 124 10.42 3.69 -22.43
C ASP A 124 10.21 2.35 -23.16
N MET A 125 11.22 1.47 -23.16
CA MET A 125 11.08 0.11 -23.69
C MET A 125 10.01 -0.66 -22.92
N ASN A 126 10.03 -0.64 -21.59
CA ASN A 126 9.04 -1.29 -20.74
C ASN A 126 7.63 -0.81 -21.06
N GLN A 127 7.43 0.50 -21.23
CA GLN A 127 6.12 1.03 -21.62
C GLN A 127 5.68 0.52 -23.00
N LYS A 128 6.61 0.45 -23.96
CA LYS A 128 6.34 0.00 -25.32
C LYS A 128 6.12 -1.51 -25.42
N THR A 129 6.79 -2.31 -24.60
CA THR A 129 6.75 -3.78 -24.62
C THR A 129 5.90 -4.38 -23.51
N LYS A 130 5.19 -3.56 -22.71
CA LYS A 130 4.47 -3.95 -21.49
C LYS A 130 3.58 -5.19 -21.59
N ASN A 131 3.05 -5.50 -22.78
CA ASN A 131 2.18 -6.66 -23.03
C ASN A 131 2.95 -7.96 -23.34
N ARG A 132 4.28 -7.90 -23.46
CA ARG A 132 5.14 -9.00 -23.89
C ARG A 132 6.32 -9.22 -22.95
N CYS A 133 6.99 -8.15 -22.53
CA CYS A 133 8.13 -8.26 -21.64
C CYS A 133 8.41 -6.97 -20.88
N GLN A 134 9.18 -7.12 -19.80
CA GLN A 134 9.64 -6.04 -18.94
C GLN A 134 11.10 -6.28 -18.54
N CYS A 135 11.88 -5.20 -18.50
CA CYS A 135 13.24 -5.16 -17.99
C CYS A 135 13.26 -4.62 -16.56
N VAL A 136 14.13 -5.17 -15.72
CA VAL A 136 14.41 -4.69 -14.36
C VAL A 136 15.92 -4.61 -14.16
N PHE A 137 16.37 -3.86 -13.16
CA PHE A 137 17.80 -3.66 -12.88
C PHE A 137 18.21 -4.23 -11.52
N GLY A 138 19.46 -4.67 -11.41
CA GLY A 138 20.12 -4.90 -10.14
C GLY A 138 21.61 -5.20 -10.30
N LYS A 139 22.39 -4.96 -9.23
CA LYS A 139 23.84 -5.23 -9.17
C LYS A 139 24.16 -6.59 -8.57
N THR A 140 23.23 -7.19 -7.85
CA THR A 140 23.38 -8.50 -7.21
C THR A 140 22.25 -9.44 -7.63
N GLY A 141 22.45 -10.75 -7.45
CA GLY A 141 21.39 -11.72 -7.71
C GLY A 141 20.17 -11.49 -6.80
N GLU A 142 20.39 -10.99 -5.59
CA GLU A 142 19.34 -10.63 -4.65
C GLU A 142 18.51 -9.44 -5.14
N GLU A 143 19.17 -8.35 -5.56
CA GLU A 143 18.50 -7.17 -6.11
C GLU A 143 17.67 -7.53 -7.34
N ILE A 144 18.25 -8.30 -8.27
CA ILE A 144 17.56 -8.69 -9.50
C ILE A 144 16.38 -9.62 -9.20
N GLY A 145 16.58 -10.62 -8.33
CA GLY A 145 15.53 -11.56 -7.96
C GLY A 145 14.33 -10.86 -7.31
N ASN A 146 14.60 -9.93 -6.39
CA ASN A 146 13.55 -9.14 -5.74
C ASN A 146 12.84 -8.22 -6.73
N ALA A 147 13.57 -7.53 -7.62
CA ALA A 147 12.97 -6.67 -8.63
C ALA A 147 12.07 -7.46 -9.60
N ILE A 148 12.43 -8.70 -9.95
CA ILE A 148 11.59 -9.59 -10.77
C ILE A 148 10.33 -9.99 -10.00
N VAL A 149 10.43 -10.42 -8.74
CA VAL A 149 9.27 -10.79 -7.92
C VAL A 149 8.30 -9.61 -7.79
N GLN A 150 8.83 -8.41 -7.52
CA GLN A 150 8.03 -7.18 -7.47
C GLN A 150 7.35 -6.89 -8.81
N ALA A 151 8.07 -7.02 -9.93
CA ALA A 151 7.49 -6.84 -11.28
C ALA A 151 6.42 -7.90 -11.61
N MET A 152 6.52 -9.10 -11.04
CA MET A 152 5.51 -10.16 -11.14
C MET A 152 4.29 -9.95 -10.24
N GLY A 153 4.29 -8.92 -9.38
CA GLY A 153 3.24 -8.64 -8.41
C GLY A 153 3.33 -9.44 -7.11
N GLY A 154 4.50 -10.01 -6.77
CA GLY A 154 4.74 -10.69 -5.50
C GLY A 154 5.29 -9.75 -4.42
N GLU A 155 4.92 -9.99 -3.16
CA GLU A 155 5.52 -9.35 -1.98
C GLU A 155 6.84 -10.08 -1.62
N THR A 156 7.94 -9.35 -1.51
CA THR A 156 9.24 -9.91 -1.10
C THR A 156 9.37 -9.95 0.43
N SER A 157 9.33 -11.15 1.02
CA SER A 157 9.67 -11.41 2.43
C SER A 157 11.18 -11.48 2.67
N ASN A 158 11.87 -10.39 2.36
CA ASN A 158 13.17 -9.97 2.92
C ASN A 158 13.81 -8.93 1.98
N SER A 159 13.65 -7.65 2.29
CA SER A 159 14.73 -6.69 2.09
C SER A 159 14.50 -5.46 2.96
N SER A 160 15.59 -5.03 3.59
CA SER A 160 15.83 -3.63 3.86
C SER A 160 15.57 -2.83 2.58
N SER A 161 14.54 -1.97 2.64
CA SER A 161 14.25 -0.84 1.77
C SER A 161 14.16 -1.12 0.25
N LYS A 162 12.96 -1.40 -0.27
CA LYS A 162 12.04 -0.36 -0.79
C LYS A 162 10.81 -0.95 -1.52
N SER A 163 9.67 -0.40 -1.09
CA SER A 163 8.43 -0.04 -1.80
C SER A 163 7.64 -1.12 -2.52
N ASP A 164 6.66 -1.63 -1.78
CA ASP A 164 5.48 -2.33 -2.21
C ASP A 164 4.68 -1.58 -3.30
N SER A 165 4.14 -2.30 -4.27
CA SER A 165 3.20 -1.73 -5.25
C SER A 165 1.88 -1.28 -4.58
N ALA A 166 1.49 -1.86 -3.45
CA ALA A 166 0.42 -1.34 -2.59
C ALA A 166 0.80 -0.02 -1.91
N SER A 167 2.09 0.15 -1.57
CA SER A 167 2.64 1.46 -1.19
C SER A 167 2.55 2.43 -2.38
N SER A 168 2.76 2.04 -3.65
CA SER A 168 2.70 3.01 -4.74
C SER A 168 1.33 3.67 -4.96
N ILE A 169 0.21 2.92 -4.88
CA ILE A 169 -1.15 3.51 -4.99
C ILE A 169 -1.48 4.29 -3.73
N LYS A 170 -1.11 3.75 -2.57
CA LYS A 170 -1.33 4.39 -1.28
C LYS A 170 -0.54 5.70 -1.15
N GLU A 171 0.72 5.71 -1.55
CA GLU A 171 1.60 6.87 -1.61
C GLU A 171 1.15 7.83 -2.72
N ALA A 172 0.71 7.35 -3.89
CA ALA A 172 0.12 8.23 -4.91
C ALA A 172 -1.16 8.92 -4.42
N ILE A 173 -2.01 8.20 -3.67
CA ILE A 173 -3.18 8.80 -3.00
C ILE A 173 -2.71 9.78 -1.92
N LYS A 174 -1.70 9.43 -1.10
CA LYS A 174 -1.09 10.33 -0.11
C LYS A 174 -0.54 11.60 -0.76
N ASP A 175 0.08 11.51 -1.92
CA ASP A 175 0.60 12.65 -2.69
C ASP A 175 -0.54 13.53 -3.21
N VAL A 176 -1.64 12.93 -3.68
CA VAL A 176 -2.85 13.68 -4.11
C VAL A 176 -3.52 14.38 -2.93
N ILE A 177 -3.67 13.71 -1.78
CA ILE A 177 -4.29 14.29 -0.57
C ILE A 177 -3.31 15.16 0.22
N TYR A 178 -2.00 15.14 -0.07
CA TYR A 178 -0.99 15.95 0.63
C TYR A 178 -1.33 17.44 0.56
N HIS A 179 -1.93 17.85 -0.55
CA HIS A 179 -2.35 19.23 -0.78
C HIS A 179 -3.68 19.59 -0.12
N TRP A 180 -4.37 18.63 0.52
CA TRP A 180 -5.63 18.89 1.21
C TRP A 180 -5.34 19.38 2.63
N ASP A 181 -5.89 20.54 3.01
CA ASP A 181 -5.83 21.09 4.37
C ASP A 181 -6.78 20.31 5.30
N GLY A 182 -6.51 19.01 5.51
CA GLY A 182 -7.26 18.13 6.40
C GLY A 182 -6.97 16.65 6.21
N GLU A 183 -7.68 15.80 6.96
CA GLU A 183 -7.62 14.36 6.79
C GLU A 183 -8.53 13.89 5.65
N ALA A 184 -8.17 12.76 5.05
CA ALA A 184 -8.95 12.09 4.03
C ALA A 184 -9.35 10.69 4.50
N GLU A 185 -10.50 10.25 4.03
CA GLU A 185 -10.98 8.88 4.18
C GLU A 185 -11.03 8.18 2.83
N LEU A 186 -10.92 6.85 2.89
CA LEU A 186 -11.13 5.96 1.76
C LEU A 186 -12.18 4.93 2.15
N PHE A 187 -13.21 4.79 1.33
CA PHE A 187 -14.23 3.75 1.51
C PHE A 187 -14.69 3.21 0.16
N ILE A 188 -15.25 2.00 0.18
CA ILE A 188 -15.79 1.34 -1.00
C ILE A 188 -17.31 1.43 -0.94
N ARG A 189 -17.94 1.82 -2.04
CA ARG A 189 -19.39 1.85 -2.19
C ARG A 189 -19.75 1.48 -3.62
N ASP A 190 -20.71 0.56 -3.80
CA ASP A 190 -21.25 0.18 -5.11
C ASP A 190 -20.12 -0.12 -6.13
N ASP A 191 -19.12 -0.92 -5.71
CA ASP A 191 -17.89 -1.28 -6.45
C ASP A 191 -16.94 -0.13 -6.80
N THR A 192 -17.17 1.06 -6.25
CA THR A 192 -16.35 2.26 -6.48
C THR A 192 -15.55 2.62 -5.23
N VAL A 193 -14.26 2.90 -5.40
CA VAL A 193 -13.41 3.47 -4.34
C VAL A 193 -13.62 4.98 -4.31
N HIS A 194 -14.07 5.50 -3.18
CA HIS A 194 -14.22 6.92 -2.93
C HIS A 194 -13.09 7.44 -2.05
N ILE A 195 -12.52 8.58 -2.43
CA ILE A 195 -11.54 9.32 -1.63
C ILE A 195 -12.08 10.73 -1.46
N ARG A 196 -12.25 11.18 -0.22
CA ARG A 196 -12.70 12.54 0.07
C ARG A 196 -12.13 13.05 1.39
N LYS A 197 -12.16 14.37 1.53
CA LYS A 197 -11.85 15.02 2.80
C LYS A 197 -12.91 14.60 3.82
N ILE A 198 -12.47 14.23 5.02
CA ILE A 198 -13.40 13.92 6.11
C ILE A 198 -14.25 15.18 6.38
N PRO A 199 -15.59 15.09 6.26
CA PRO A 199 -16.47 16.21 6.55
C PRO A 199 -16.34 16.63 8.03
N SER A 200 -16.63 17.89 8.33
CA SER A 200 -16.66 18.35 9.72
C SER A 200 -17.84 17.69 10.46
N PRO A 201 -17.70 17.27 11.73
CA PRO A 201 -18.84 16.77 12.51
C PRO A 201 -20.03 17.73 12.54
N SER A 202 -19.77 19.03 12.47
CA SER A 202 -20.81 20.08 12.39
C SER A 202 -21.68 20.02 11.13
N THR A 203 -21.33 19.21 10.13
CA THR A 203 -22.16 19.00 8.94
C THR A 203 -23.17 17.86 9.12
N ALA A 204 -23.20 17.20 10.28
CA ALA A 204 -24.15 16.14 10.58
C ALA A 204 -25.60 16.61 10.33
N ARG A 205 -26.35 15.81 9.56
CA ARG A 205 -27.78 16.06 9.27
C ARG A 205 -28.70 15.01 9.88
N LEU A 206 -28.11 13.97 10.45
CA LEU A 206 -28.81 12.85 11.05
C LEU A 206 -28.60 12.89 12.55
N SER A 207 -29.61 12.46 13.29
CA SER A 207 -29.56 12.38 14.74
C SER A 207 -30.06 11.02 15.20
N LEU A 208 -29.38 10.43 16.15
CA LEU A 208 -29.79 9.27 16.91
C LEU A 208 -30.11 9.76 18.32
N ILE A 209 -31.37 9.60 18.71
CA ILE A 209 -31.90 10.12 19.97
C ILE A 209 -32.56 8.98 20.72
N GLU A 210 -32.08 8.75 21.94
CA GLU A 210 -32.67 7.81 22.89
C GLU A 210 -34.19 8.02 23.03
N GLY A 211 -34.95 6.94 22.94
CA GLY A 211 -36.40 6.95 23.03
C GLY A 211 -37.13 7.51 21.79
N GLN A 212 -36.43 7.81 20.70
CA GLN A 212 -37.06 8.25 19.44
C GLN A 212 -36.85 7.28 18.30
N ASN A 213 -35.58 7.01 17.95
CA ASN A 213 -35.23 6.27 16.75
C ASN A 213 -34.14 5.23 16.99
N ILE A 214 -33.94 4.84 18.24
CA ILE A 214 -32.98 3.82 18.65
C ILE A 214 -33.76 2.72 19.35
N ASP A 215 -33.53 1.48 18.97
CA ASP A 215 -33.91 0.34 19.81
C ASP A 215 -32.91 0.24 20.97
N LEU A 216 -33.34 0.62 22.17
CA LEU A 216 -32.46 0.72 23.33
C LEU A 216 -31.88 -0.63 23.77
N ASP A 217 -32.60 -1.72 23.54
CA ASP A 217 -32.14 -3.06 23.91
C ASP A 217 -31.00 -3.56 23.01
N SER A 218 -30.82 -2.92 21.85
CA SER A 218 -29.78 -3.24 20.89
C SER A 218 -28.45 -2.48 21.11
N VAL A 219 -28.43 -1.52 22.04
CA VAL A 219 -27.29 -0.63 22.23
C VAL A 219 -26.12 -1.37 22.89
N SER A 220 -24.99 -1.42 22.18
CA SER A 220 -23.72 -1.93 22.67
C SER A 220 -22.66 -0.83 22.58
N VAL A 221 -22.02 -0.51 23.71
CA VAL A 221 -20.98 0.53 23.79
C VAL A 221 -19.65 -0.13 24.13
N THR A 222 -18.66 0.07 23.26
CA THR A 222 -17.26 -0.18 23.60
C THR A 222 -16.67 1.12 24.09
N ASP A 223 -16.41 1.23 25.39
CA ASP A 223 -15.90 2.46 26.01
C ASP A 223 -14.43 2.73 25.63
N TYR A 224 -13.97 3.95 25.94
CA TYR A 224 -12.59 4.37 25.74
C TYR A 224 -11.60 3.48 26.49
N ASN A 225 -10.40 3.32 25.91
CA ASN A 225 -9.29 2.74 26.67
C ASN A 225 -8.92 3.69 27.83
N PRO A 226 -8.86 3.24 29.09
CA PRO A 226 -8.52 4.11 30.23
C PRO A 226 -7.14 4.77 30.14
N SER A 227 -6.24 4.21 29.33
CA SER A 227 -4.90 4.76 29.08
C SER A 227 -4.86 5.76 27.92
N THR A 228 -6.00 6.14 27.36
CA THR A 228 -6.09 7.06 26.23
C THR A 228 -5.57 8.43 26.61
N ILE A 229 -4.70 8.99 25.76
CA ILE A 229 -4.21 10.35 25.89
C ILE A 229 -5.39 11.32 25.78
N ASN A 230 -5.63 12.09 26.84
CA ASN A 230 -6.75 13.05 26.92
C ASN A 230 -6.28 14.52 27.07
N HIS A 231 -4.98 14.76 26.99
CA HIS A 231 -4.39 16.10 26.96
C HIS A 231 -3.15 16.13 26.05
N LEU A 232 -3.31 16.65 24.84
CA LEU A 232 -2.27 16.67 23.82
C LEU A 232 -1.71 18.08 23.63
N THR A 233 -0.38 18.19 23.58
CA THR A 233 0.29 19.48 23.38
C THR A 233 1.30 19.44 22.23
N CYS A 234 1.54 20.57 21.60
CA CYS A 234 2.69 20.76 20.71
C CYS A 234 3.31 22.14 20.92
N THR A 235 4.60 22.26 20.60
CA THR A 235 5.32 23.54 20.63
C THR A 235 5.58 23.98 19.19
N PHE A 236 5.22 25.21 18.87
CA PHE A 236 5.48 25.85 17.58
C PHE A 236 6.00 27.27 17.83
N ASP A 237 7.24 27.54 17.45
CA ASP A 237 7.99 28.73 17.87
C ASP A 237 7.88 28.93 19.39
N ASP A 238 7.42 30.10 19.84
CA ASP A 238 7.22 30.43 21.25
C ASP A 238 5.85 30.02 21.80
N TYR A 239 4.98 29.41 20.98
CA TYR A 239 3.64 29.02 21.38
C TYR A 239 3.58 27.56 21.85
N VAL A 240 2.83 27.33 22.93
CA VAL A 240 2.37 26.00 23.34
C VAL A 240 0.90 25.87 22.99
N LEU A 241 0.59 24.99 22.04
CA LEU A 241 -0.77 24.66 21.64
C LEU A 241 -1.24 23.43 22.40
N THR A 242 -2.50 23.44 22.85
CA THR A 242 -3.10 22.38 23.66
C THR A 242 -4.48 22.02 23.12
N ILE A 243 -4.78 20.72 23.05
CA ILE A 243 -6.13 20.15 22.89
C ILE A 243 -6.35 19.19 24.05
N GLN A 244 -7.52 19.23 24.69
CA GLN A 244 -7.84 18.37 25.83
C GLN A 244 -9.31 17.95 25.83
N ASP A 245 -9.61 16.84 26.51
CA ASP A 245 -10.96 16.36 26.77
C ASP A 245 -11.24 16.37 28.27
N ASP A 246 -12.00 17.38 28.72
CA ASP A 246 -12.28 17.58 30.14
C ASP A 246 -13.11 16.42 30.74
N HIS A 247 -13.94 15.77 29.94
CA HIS A 247 -14.76 14.64 30.39
C HIS A 247 -13.88 13.41 30.66
N LEU A 248 -12.98 13.08 29.74
CA LEU A 248 -12.03 11.98 29.94
C LEU A 248 -11.01 12.28 31.04
N ILE A 249 -10.57 13.53 31.19
CA ILE A 249 -9.72 13.94 32.32
C ILE A 249 -10.44 13.71 33.65
N LYS A 250 -11.74 14.04 33.73
CA LYS A 250 -12.53 13.81 34.94
C LYS A 250 -12.69 12.32 35.25
N ARG A 251 -12.85 11.47 34.22
CA ARG A 251 -13.06 10.02 34.37
C ARG A 251 -11.78 9.25 34.67
N PHE A 252 -10.69 9.54 33.97
CA PHE A 252 -9.46 8.73 33.99
C PHE A 252 -8.24 9.47 34.54
N GLY A 253 -8.38 10.75 34.91
CA GLY A 253 -7.26 11.62 35.27
C GLY A 253 -6.54 12.18 34.04
N LYS A 254 -5.65 13.15 34.26
CA LYS A 254 -4.91 13.80 33.17
C LYS A 254 -3.80 12.90 32.62
N ILE A 255 -3.97 12.42 31.38
CA ILE A 255 -3.00 11.62 30.65
C ILE A 255 -2.46 12.45 29.49
N SER A 256 -1.24 12.96 29.66
CA SER A 256 -0.65 13.95 28.76
C SER A 256 0.31 13.34 27.75
N SER A 257 0.30 13.88 26.54
CA SER A 257 1.33 13.61 25.53
C SER A 257 1.76 14.89 24.80
N LYS A 258 2.96 14.85 24.23
CA LYS A 258 3.54 15.95 23.46
C LYS A 258 3.95 15.45 22.08
N VAL A 259 3.41 16.08 21.04
CA VAL A 259 3.77 15.80 19.65
C VAL A 259 4.74 16.86 19.13
N LYS A 260 5.72 16.41 18.34
CA LYS A 260 6.72 17.29 17.72
C LYS A 260 6.21 17.79 16.38
N VAL A 261 6.20 19.11 16.22
CA VAL A 261 5.85 19.76 14.96
C VAL A 261 6.99 19.55 13.95
N GLY A 262 6.66 19.11 12.73
CA GLY A 262 7.63 18.89 11.66
C GLY A 262 8.16 20.20 11.07
N LYS A 263 9.38 20.17 10.49
CA LYS A 263 10.05 21.33 9.86
C LYS A 263 9.27 21.93 8.68
N ASN A 264 8.32 21.19 8.11
CA ASN A 264 7.48 21.59 6.98
C ASN A 264 6.28 22.47 7.38
N ILE A 265 5.97 22.57 8.68
CA ILE A 265 4.90 23.42 9.20
C ILE A 265 5.51 24.80 9.46
N LYS A 266 4.98 25.83 8.78
CA LYS A 266 5.56 27.18 8.76
C LYS A 266 4.65 28.24 9.38
N THR A 267 3.41 27.89 9.70
CA THR A 267 2.41 28.85 10.19
C THR A 267 1.67 28.31 11.40
N LEU A 268 1.22 29.20 12.28
CA LEU A 268 0.41 28.85 13.46
C LEU A 268 -0.87 28.10 13.08
N LYS A 269 -1.50 28.47 11.96
CA LYS A 269 -2.69 27.78 11.43
C LYS A 269 -2.36 26.32 11.10
N GLN A 270 -1.26 26.06 10.39
CA GLN A 270 -0.81 24.71 10.08
C GLN A 270 -0.44 23.92 11.34
N ALA A 271 0.13 24.56 12.36
CA ALA A 271 0.43 23.91 13.64
C ALA A 271 -0.84 23.50 14.40
N LYS A 272 -1.89 24.33 14.37
CA LYS A 272 -3.22 23.96 14.91
C LYS A 272 -3.85 22.80 14.14
N SER A 273 -3.84 22.85 12.80
CA SER A 273 -4.33 21.74 11.96
C SER A 273 -3.55 20.45 12.22
N PHE A 274 -2.24 20.54 12.42
CA PHE A 274 -1.39 19.41 12.79
C PHE A 274 -1.78 18.81 14.14
N LEU A 275 -1.92 19.64 15.18
CA LEU A 275 -2.29 19.19 16.51
C LEU A 275 -3.68 18.52 16.51
N GLN A 276 -4.64 19.11 15.79
CA GLN A 276 -5.97 18.52 15.62
C GLN A 276 -5.91 17.16 14.93
N ARG A 277 -5.08 17.00 13.90
CA ARG A 277 -4.90 15.71 13.22
C ARG A 277 -4.32 14.64 14.13
N GLU A 278 -3.31 14.98 14.92
CA GLU A 278 -2.75 14.03 15.90
C GLU A 278 -3.77 13.66 16.98
N TRP A 279 -4.60 14.62 17.41
CA TRP A 279 -5.72 14.36 18.31
C TRP A 279 -6.77 13.40 17.74
N ASN A 280 -7.15 13.61 16.48
CA ASN A 280 -8.10 12.75 15.78
C ASN A 280 -7.59 11.31 15.61
N LYS A 281 -6.28 11.11 15.39
CA LYS A 281 -5.67 9.76 15.38
C LYS A 281 -5.84 9.06 16.72
N LEU A 282 -5.64 9.78 17.83
CA LEU A 282 -5.84 9.20 19.16
C LEU A 282 -7.29 8.74 19.37
N LYS A 283 -8.25 9.56 18.91
CA LYS A 283 -9.69 9.21 18.92
C LYS A 283 -10.01 8.01 18.04
N ARG A 284 -9.38 7.89 16.88
CA ARG A 284 -9.55 6.72 16.00
C ARG A 284 -9.05 5.43 16.65
N ASP A 285 -7.87 5.48 17.26
CA ASP A 285 -7.19 4.28 17.73
C ASP A 285 -7.67 3.81 19.11
N ASN A 286 -8.19 4.74 19.93
CA ASN A 286 -8.56 4.47 21.32
C ASN A 286 -9.92 5.07 21.75
N GLY A 287 -10.68 5.60 20.79
CA GLY A 287 -12.02 6.13 21.04
C GLY A 287 -13.03 5.06 21.36
N HIS A 288 -14.23 5.50 21.73
CA HIS A 288 -15.36 4.61 21.93
C HIS A 288 -16.05 4.29 20.60
N SER A 289 -16.71 3.15 20.57
CA SER A 289 -17.62 2.76 19.49
C SER A 289 -18.99 2.43 20.03
N LEU A 290 -19.99 2.59 19.17
CA LEU A 290 -21.39 2.38 19.47
C LEU A 290 -22.00 1.54 18.37
N GLU A 291 -22.55 0.39 18.73
CA GLU A 291 -23.37 -0.44 17.86
C GLU A 291 -24.82 -0.35 18.34
N LEU A 292 -25.76 -0.14 17.42
CA LEU A 292 -27.19 -0.07 17.73
C LEU A 292 -28.04 -0.38 16.51
N GLN A 293 -29.33 -0.60 16.76
CA GLN A 293 -30.38 -0.71 15.75
C GLN A 293 -31.25 0.54 15.75
N THR A 294 -31.63 0.98 14.56
CA THR A 294 -32.52 2.11 14.30
C THR A 294 -33.56 1.72 13.24
N TYR A 295 -34.62 2.50 13.13
CA TYR A 295 -35.53 2.40 11.98
C TYR A 295 -34.76 2.60 10.67
N GLY A 296 -35.03 1.73 9.72
CA GLY A 296 -34.43 1.75 8.39
C GLY A 296 -34.78 3.03 7.65
N HIS A 297 -33.75 3.71 7.15
CA HIS A 297 -33.90 4.90 6.32
C HIS A 297 -32.77 4.96 5.31
N SER A 298 -33.10 5.29 4.06
CA SER A 298 -32.16 5.53 2.95
C SER A 298 -31.09 6.61 3.18
N LYS A 299 -31.17 7.36 4.29
CA LYS A 299 -30.21 8.40 4.66
C LYS A 299 -29.05 7.85 5.47
N TRP A 300 -29.22 6.70 6.15
CA TRP A 300 -28.13 6.03 6.85
C TRP A 300 -27.11 5.53 5.84
N LYS A 301 -25.91 6.12 5.86
CA LYS A 301 -24.83 5.81 4.93
C LYS A 301 -23.49 5.85 5.64
N VAL A 302 -22.63 4.90 5.33
CA VAL A 302 -21.21 4.96 5.68
C VAL A 302 -20.63 6.26 5.14
N GLY A 303 -19.84 6.97 5.94
CA GLY A 303 -19.32 8.28 5.56
C GLY A 303 -20.01 9.48 6.23
N GLU A 304 -21.17 9.29 6.83
CA GLU A 304 -21.93 10.43 7.36
C GLU A 304 -21.70 10.58 8.87
N TRP A 305 -21.67 11.84 9.32
CA TRP A 305 -21.70 12.16 10.74
C TRP A 305 -23.15 12.14 11.24
N CYS A 306 -23.32 11.61 12.44
CA CYS A 306 -24.58 11.61 13.16
C CYS A 306 -24.41 12.27 14.52
N ARG A 307 -25.37 13.10 14.92
CA ARG A 307 -25.46 13.59 16.29
C ARG A 307 -26.10 12.50 17.16
N VAL A 308 -25.39 12.05 18.18
CA VAL A 308 -25.83 10.97 19.06
C VAL A 308 -26.15 11.55 20.43
N TYR A 309 -27.37 11.31 20.91
CA TYR A 309 -27.82 11.68 22.23
C TYR A 309 -28.43 10.46 22.94
N LEU A 310 -27.61 9.82 23.77
CA LEU A 310 -27.90 8.63 24.56
C LEU A 310 -27.56 8.92 26.04
N PRO A 311 -28.39 9.73 26.73
CA PRO A 311 -28.14 10.12 28.12
C PRO A 311 -27.98 8.93 29.08
N SER A 312 -28.67 7.80 28.86
CA SER A 312 -28.53 6.60 29.70
C SER A 312 -27.11 6.01 29.66
N PHE A 313 -26.37 6.29 28.60
CA PHE A 313 -24.98 5.85 28.40
C PHE A 313 -23.97 7.00 28.57
N GLY A 314 -24.43 8.21 28.92
CA GLY A 314 -23.58 9.39 29.05
C GLY A 314 -23.00 9.90 27.72
N ILE A 315 -23.64 9.59 26.59
CA ILE A 315 -23.17 9.98 25.25
C ILE A 315 -23.98 11.18 24.75
N ASN A 316 -23.28 12.26 24.43
CA ASN A 316 -23.81 13.46 23.77
C ASN A 316 -22.72 14.05 22.87
N ASP A 317 -22.50 13.42 21.72
CA ASP A 317 -21.42 13.78 20.81
C ASP A 317 -21.84 13.55 19.34
N TYR A 318 -20.98 13.95 18.42
CA TYR A 318 -21.06 13.56 17.02
C TYR A 318 -20.23 12.30 16.79
N MET A 319 -20.84 11.27 16.22
CA MET A 319 -20.17 10.04 15.86
C MET A 319 -20.27 9.78 14.36
N TYR A 320 -19.25 9.12 13.81
CA TYR A 320 -19.14 8.82 12.40
C TYR A 320 -19.70 7.43 12.11
N ILE A 321 -20.53 7.30 11.07
CA ILE A 321 -21.12 6.02 10.66
C ILE A 321 -20.06 5.20 9.91
N ASN A 322 -19.55 4.17 10.57
CA ASN A 322 -18.54 3.25 10.05
C ASN A 322 -19.17 2.10 9.25
N LYS A 323 -20.28 1.53 9.73
CA LYS A 323 -21.01 0.47 9.04
C LYS A 323 -22.52 0.70 9.08
N VAL A 324 -23.17 0.23 8.03
CA VAL A 324 -24.63 0.23 7.85
C VAL A 324 -25.02 -1.14 7.34
N SER A 325 -25.91 -1.84 8.05
CA SER A 325 -26.52 -3.09 7.59
C SER A 325 -28.03 -2.93 7.66
N GLN A 326 -28.70 -2.97 6.51
CA GLN A 326 -30.16 -2.89 6.44
C GLN A 326 -30.72 -4.30 6.35
N ASN A 327 -31.62 -4.62 7.27
CA ASN A 327 -32.32 -5.90 7.31
C ASN A 327 -33.82 -5.64 7.16
N GLU A 328 -34.47 -6.50 6.39
CA GLU A 328 -35.94 -6.55 6.31
C GLU A 328 -36.37 -7.79 7.10
N ASP A 329 -36.61 -7.58 8.40
CA ASP A 329 -36.93 -8.67 9.33
C ASP A 329 -38.37 -9.16 9.13
N SER A 330 -39.24 -8.31 8.57
CA SER A 330 -40.61 -8.63 8.16
C SER A 330 -41.10 -7.64 7.10
N PRO A 331 -42.13 -7.98 6.29
CA PRO A 331 -42.65 -7.09 5.25
C PRO A 331 -43.10 -5.75 5.85
N GLY A 332 -42.40 -4.66 5.51
CA GLY A 332 -42.69 -3.32 6.01
C GLY A 332 -41.94 -2.91 7.29
N GLU A 333 -41.19 -3.83 7.91
CA GLU A 333 -40.25 -3.53 9.01
C GLU A 333 -38.83 -3.49 8.46
N TRP A 334 -38.39 -2.27 8.14
CA TRP A 334 -37.01 -2.01 7.80
C TRP A 334 -36.26 -1.61 9.06
N ASN A 335 -35.30 -2.44 9.46
CA ASN A 335 -34.38 -2.15 10.55
C ASN A 335 -32.99 -1.89 9.97
N CYS A 336 -32.21 -1.08 10.68
CA CYS A 336 -30.87 -0.73 10.26
C CYS A 336 -29.92 -0.82 11.44
N ASN A 337 -28.92 -1.69 11.31
CA ASN A 337 -27.83 -1.80 12.27
C ASN A 337 -26.76 -0.79 11.88
N LEU A 338 -26.35 0.02 12.84
CA LEU A 338 -25.31 1.03 12.69
C LEU A 338 -24.13 0.70 13.60
N GLU A 339 -22.93 0.83 13.05
CA GLU A 339 -21.69 0.91 13.83
C GLU A 339 -21.14 2.33 13.71
N LEU A 340 -20.97 2.98 14.85
CA LEU A 340 -20.55 4.36 14.99
C LEU A 340 -19.22 4.42 15.74
N VAL A 341 -18.35 5.33 15.34
CA VAL A 341 -17.03 5.55 15.94
C VAL A 341 -16.76 7.04 16.17
N ASP A 342 -15.88 7.36 17.12
CA ASP A 342 -15.49 8.75 17.40
C ASP A 342 -14.82 9.47 16.22
N TRP A 343 -14.11 8.72 15.40
CA TRP A 343 -13.42 9.26 14.24
C TRP A 343 -13.30 8.21 13.15
N PRO A 344 -13.48 8.57 11.86
CA PRO A 344 -13.39 7.62 10.75
C PRO A 344 -12.05 6.87 10.75
N PRO A 345 -12.05 5.58 10.31
CA PRO A 345 -10.83 4.81 10.10
C PRO A 345 -9.86 5.57 9.22
N GLY A 346 -8.58 5.45 9.54
CA GLY A 346 -7.52 6.10 8.80
C GLY A 346 -7.32 5.44 7.45
N PHE A 347 -6.59 6.12 6.58
CA PHE A 347 -6.04 5.52 5.37
C PHE A 347 -4.96 4.48 5.73
N GLY A 348 -5.38 3.35 6.29
CA GLY A 348 -4.62 2.24 6.86
C GLY A 348 -3.30 2.64 7.54
N GLU A 349 -3.20 2.61 8.86
CA GLU A 349 -1.89 2.29 9.44
C GLU A 349 -1.74 0.76 9.41
N PRO A 350 -0.55 0.22 9.08
CA PRO A 350 -0.36 -1.23 9.10
C PRO A 350 -0.76 -1.73 10.49
N ALA A 351 -1.66 -2.72 10.53
CA ALA A 351 -2.04 -3.38 11.76
C ALA A 351 -0.76 -3.84 12.48
N LYS A 352 -0.56 -3.44 13.73
CA LYS A 352 0.49 -4.01 14.56
C LYS A 352 0.12 -5.47 14.79
N THR A 353 0.74 -6.38 14.04
CA THR A 353 0.73 -7.81 14.38
C THR A 353 1.34 -7.98 15.77
N GLU A 354 0.65 -8.71 16.65
CA GLU A 354 0.92 -8.90 18.10
C GLU A 354 2.28 -9.53 18.48
N ASN A 355 3.29 -9.55 17.61
CA ASN A 355 4.58 -10.19 17.90
C ASN A 355 5.66 -9.28 18.51
N ASP A 356 5.38 -7.99 18.77
CA ASP A 356 6.37 -7.06 19.34
C ASP A 356 6.38 -6.99 20.89
N SER A 357 5.62 -7.85 21.59
CA SER A 357 5.53 -7.83 23.06
C SER A 357 6.41 -8.87 23.79
N LYS A 358 7.31 -9.58 23.10
CA LYS A 358 8.28 -10.48 23.77
C LYS A 358 9.71 -10.25 23.30
N LYS A 359 10.38 -9.26 23.88
CA LYS A 359 11.84 -9.26 24.10
C LYS A 359 12.24 -8.11 25.03
N SER A 360 12.11 -8.32 26.35
CA SER A 360 12.86 -7.57 27.37
C SER A 360 12.64 -8.18 28.76
N SER A 361 13.19 -9.36 28.99
CA SER A 361 13.71 -9.77 30.31
C SER A 361 14.45 -11.08 30.12
N ASP A 362 15.77 -10.99 29.98
CA ASP A 362 16.74 -11.97 30.48
C ASP A 362 18.10 -11.70 29.84
N SER A 363 18.98 -11.00 30.55
CA SER A 363 20.33 -11.48 30.84
C SER A 363 21.03 -10.54 31.85
N LYS A 364 21.26 -11.11 33.03
CA LYS A 364 22.36 -10.94 34.00
C LYS A 364 23.18 -9.64 34.01
#